data_AF-A0A7C2B955-F1
#
_entry.id   AF-A0A7C2B955-F1
#
_cell.length_a   1.000
_cell.length_b   1.000
_cell.length_c   1.000
_cell.angle_alpha   90.00
_cell.angle_beta   90.00
_cell.angle_gamma   90.00
#
_symmetry.space_group_name_H-M   'P 1'
#
loop_
_entity.id
_entity.type
_entity.pdbx_description
1 polymer ?
#
loop_
_entity_poly.entity_id
_entity_poly.type
_entity_poly.pdbx_seq_one_letter_code
_entity_poly.pdbx_strand_id
1 'polypeptide(L)'
;MQKISKETDYQIKFCINKEAIVKTSPNKSLRQFYQQRKRWASKGLFYADKFLILKLILIFSFYAGLLLQLFLAVFINNIFYLTFIISLLIKIILEYLILRKGVKILFSKKILSKFWIAELLHVPYIIIAGISGALGNYEWKSRKIAR
;
A
#
# COMPACT_ATOMS: atom_id res chain seq x y z
N MET A 1 -16.39 3.36 4.47
CA MET A 1 -17.10 2.09 4.78
C MET A 1 -17.10 1.78 6.27
N GLN A 2 -15.97 1.88 7.01
CA GLN A 2 -15.99 1.64 8.47
C GLN A 2 -17.00 2.50 9.24
N LYS A 3 -17.09 3.80 8.92
CA LYS A 3 -18.08 4.71 9.52
C LYS A 3 -19.52 4.22 9.28
N ILE A 4 -19.87 3.90 8.02
CA ILE A 4 -21.18 3.36 7.64
C ILE A 4 -21.46 2.06 8.40
N SER A 5 -20.51 1.12 8.40
CA SER A 5 -20.66 -0.16 9.12
C SER A 5 -20.84 -0.03 10.63
N LYS A 6 -20.39 1.09 11.23
CA LYS A 6 -20.48 1.35 12.67
C LYS A 6 -21.75 2.11 13.04
N GLU A 7 -22.19 3.01 12.17
CA GLU A 7 -23.29 3.95 12.43
C GLU A 7 -24.62 3.53 11.80
N THR A 8 -24.63 2.51 10.93
CA THR A 8 -25.84 2.05 10.25
C THR A 8 -25.90 0.51 10.19
N ASP A 9 -27.10 -0.03 10.04
CA ASP A 9 -27.35 -1.47 9.88
C ASP A 9 -27.22 -1.96 8.42
N TYR A 10 -26.58 -1.16 7.57
CA TYR A 10 -26.46 -1.49 6.16
C TYR A 10 -25.43 -2.60 5.93
N GLN A 11 -25.83 -3.60 5.15
CA GLN A 11 -24.90 -4.61 4.66
C GLN A 11 -24.01 -4.04 3.56
N ILE A 12 -22.71 -4.11 3.77
CA ILE A 12 -21.71 -3.64 2.82
C ILE A 12 -21.13 -4.84 2.07
N LYS A 13 -21.29 -4.87 0.74
CA LYS A 13 -20.69 -5.90 -0.12
C LYS A 13 -19.88 -5.23 -1.24
N PHE A 14 -18.80 -5.90 -1.66
CA PHE A 14 -18.02 -5.46 -2.82
C PHE A 14 -18.77 -5.84 -4.11
N CYS A 15 -19.01 -4.88 -5.00
CA CYS A 15 -19.71 -5.09 -6.26
C CYS A 15 -18.76 -5.71 -7.30
N ILE A 16 -18.87 -7.03 -7.50
CA ILE A 16 -18.09 -7.78 -8.48
C ILE A 16 -18.80 -7.76 -9.84
N ASN A 17 -18.96 -6.57 -10.44
CA ASN A 17 -19.54 -6.40 -11.78
C ASN A 17 -18.58 -5.60 -12.67
N LYS A 18 -18.27 -6.13 -13.87
CA LYS A 18 -17.41 -5.47 -14.86
C LYS A 18 -18.02 -4.19 -15.42
N GLU A 19 -19.35 -4.12 -15.52
CA GLU A 19 -20.08 -2.94 -16.03
C GLU A 19 -20.10 -1.80 -15.02
N ALA A 20 -19.92 -2.11 -13.72
CA ALA A 20 -19.84 -1.12 -12.65
C ALA A 20 -18.44 -0.49 -12.50
N ILE A 21 -17.49 -0.80 -13.39
CA ILE A 21 -16.12 -0.29 -13.31
C ILE A 21 -16.07 1.16 -13.78
N VAL A 22 -15.73 2.05 -12.84
CA VAL A 22 -15.51 3.47 -13.14
C VAL A 22 -14.06 3.72 -13.55
N LYS A 23 -13.86 4.31 -14.74
CA LYS A 23 -12.54 4.73 -15.21
C LYS A 23 -12.21 6.11 -14.64
N THR A 24 -11.01 6.26 -14.09
CA THR A 24 -10.51 7.53 -13.55
C THR A 24 -9.14 7.85 -14.12
N SER A 25 -8.84 9.14 -14.26
CA SER A 25 -7.53 9.59 -14.70
C SER A 25 -6.48 9.39 -13.59
N PRO A 26 -5.24 8.98 -13.93
CA PRO A 26 -4.16 8.94 -12.96
C PRO A 26 -3.76 10.35 -12.52
N ASN A 27 -2.98 10.45 -11.44
CA ASN A 27 -2.40 11.74 -11.03
C ASN A 27 -1.53 12.32 -12.13
N LYS A 28 -1.54 13.65 -12.29
CA LYS A 28 -0.84 14.34 -13.39
C LYS A 28 0.68 14.44 -13.17
N SER A 29 1.17 14.19 -11.95
CA SER A 29 2.59 14.25 -11.62
C SER A 29 2.96 13.36 -10.41
N LEU A 30 4.26 13.06 -10.27
CA LEU A 30 4.81 12.35 -9.12
C LEU A 30 4.57 13.11 -7.81
N ARG A 31 4.63 14.46 -7.82
CA ARG A 31 4.30 15.28 -6.65
C ARG A 31 2.86 15.07 -6.22
N GLN A 32 1.90 15.06 -7.15
CA GLN A 32 0.49 14.80 -6.82
C GLN A 32 0.28 13.38 -6.29
N PHE A 33 0.97 12.39 -6.88
CA PHE A 33 0.96 11.02 -6.38
C PHE A 33 1.51 10.91 -4.95
N TYR A 34 2.66 11.51 -4.68
CA TYR A 34 3.28 11.53 -3.37
C TYR A 34 2.36 12.17 -2.32
N GLN A 35 1.78 13.34 -2.60
CA GLN A 35 0.86 14.00 -1.68
C GLN A 35 -0.41 13.18 -1.42
N GLN A 36 -0.93 12.48 -2.44
CA GLN A 36 -2.06 11.57 -2.28
C GLN A 36 -1.72 10.40 -1.34
N ARG A 37 -0.53 9.80 -1.48
CA ARG A 37 -0.09 8.68 -0.62
C ARG A 37 0.24 9.13 0.80
N LYS A 38 0.89 10.28 0.95
CA LYS A 38 1.14 10.94 2.25
C LYS A 38 -0.18 11.16 3.00
N ARG A 39 -1.22 11.64 2.30
CA ARG A 39 -2.57 11.80 2.87
C ARG A 39 -3.16 10.48 3.37
N TRP A 40 -3.04 9.38 2.61
CA TRP A 40 -3.58 8.09 3.04
C TRP A 40 -2.88 7.58 4.29
N ALA A 41 -1.55 7.62 4.32
CA ALA A 41 -0.76 7.22 5.47
C ALA A 41 -1.07 8.08 6.71
N SER A 42 -1.28 9.39 6.55
CA SER A 42 -1.60 10.30 7.66
C SER A 42 -2.90 9.96 8.41
N LYS A 43 -3.84 9.26 7.76
CA LYS A 43 -5.11 8.82 8.39
C LYS A 43 -5.02 7.43 9.00
N GLY A 44 -4.00 6.64 8.65
CA GLY A 44 -3.89 5.23 9.03
C GLY A 44 -3.87 5.00 10.53
N LEU A 45 -3.24 5.89 11.28
CA LEU A 45 -3.11 5.79 12.74
C LEU A 45 -4.33 6.30 13.52
N PHE A 46 -5.35 6.82 12.82
CA PHE A 46 -6.54 7.43 13.43
C PHE A 46 -7.83 6.67 13.12
N TYR A 47 -7.73 5.41 12.69
CA TYR A 47 -8.90 4.55 12.54
C TYR A 47 -9.49 4.21 13.92
N ALA A 48 -10.82 4.14 13.99
CA ALA A 48 -11.50 3.76 15.24
C ALA A 48 -11.21 2.30 15.63
N ASP A 49 -10.94 1.44 14.65
CA ASP A 49 -10.62 0.03 14.85
C ASP A 49 -9.13 -0.16 15.15
N LYS A 50 -8.82 -0.54 16.40
CA LYS A 50 -7.44 -0.81 16.85
C LYS A 50 -6.81 -2.01 16.16
N PHE A 51 -7.60 -3.02 15.77
CA PHE A 51 -7.08 -4.16 15.00
C PHE A 51 -6.65 -3.75 13.60
N LEU A 52 -7.36 -2.80 12.97
CA LEU A 52 -6.92 -2.24 11.70
C LEU A 52 -5.60 -1.49 11.85
N ILE A 53 -5.44 -0.67 12.90
CA ILE A 53 -4.18 0.03 13.17
C ILE A 53 -3.04 -0.96 13.35
N LEU A 54 -3.23 -2.02 14.14
CA LEU A 54 -2.23 -3.06 14.33
C LEU A 54 -1.80 -3.71 13.01
N LYS A 55 -2.77 -4.06 12.13
CA LYS A 55 -2.46 -4.59 10.79
C LYS A 55 -1.62 -3.63 9.97
N LEU A 56 -1.94 -2.32 10.00
CA LEU A 56 -1.15 -1.31 9.28
C LEU A 56 0.28 -1.19 9.81
N ILE A 57 0.46 -1.23 11.13
CA ILE A 57 1.79 -1.21 11.77
C ILE A 57 2.58 -2.46 11.37
N LEU A 58 1.97 -3.65 11.40
CA LEU A 58 2.62 -4.90 11.00
C LEU A 58 3.03 -4.87 9.52
N ILE A 59 2.15 -4.40 8.63
CA ILE A 59 2.48 -4.23 7.21
C ILE A 59 3.66 -3.27 7.06
N PHE A 60 3.62 -2.10 7.68
CA PHE A 60 4.74 -1.15 7.60
C PHE A 60 6.05 -1.74 8.16
N SER A 61 5.98 -2.45 9.29
CA SER A 61 7.12 -3.10 9.93
C SER A 61 7.72 -4.19 9.04
N PHE A 62 6.90 -4.92 8.29
CA PHE A 62 7.39 -5.86 7.27
C PHE A 62 8.22 -5.15 6.20
N TYR A 63 7.71 -4.06 5.63
CA TYR A 63 8.44 -3.27 4.63
C TYR A 63 9.73 -2.67 5.20
N ALA A 64 9.70 -2.17 6.44
CA ALA A 64 10.89 -1.63 7.11
C ALA A 64 11.90 -2.75 7.39
N GLY A 65 11.41 -3.94 7.77
CA GLY A 65 12.19 -5.14 7.98
C GLY A 65 12.94 -5.59 6.72
N LEU A 66 12.35 -5.47 5.53
CA LEU A 66 13.05 -5.75 4.27
C LEU A 66 14.27 -4.84 4.07
N LEU A 67 14.13 -3.53 4.34
CA LEU A 67 15.26 -2.61 4.26
C LEU A 67 16.30 -2.88 5.35
N LEU A 68 15.84 -3.23 6.56
CA LEU A 68 16.72 -3.60 7.66
C LEU A 68 17.52 -4.85 7.32
N GLN A 69 16.90 -5.90 6.79
CA GLN A 69 17.61 -7.11 6.36
C GLN A 69 18.71 -6.79 5.34
N LEU A 70 18.42 -5.93 4.36
CA LEU A 70 19.43 -5.50 3.39
C LEU A 70 20.59 -4.75 4.06
N PHE A 71 20.30 -3.86 5.01
CA PHE A 71 21.32 -3.17 5.80
C PHE A 71 22.17 -4.16 6.61
N LEU A 72 21.56 -5.07 7.36
CA LEU A 72 22.27 -6.08 8.15
C LEU A 72 23.09 -7.04 7.26
N ALA A 73 22.63 -7.31 6.04
CA ALA A 73 23.35 -8.14 5.08
C ALA A 73 24.68 -7.51 4.64
N VAL A 74 24.70 -6.19 4.45
CA VAL A 74 25.89 -5.45 4.03
C VAL A 74 26.88 -5.27 5.19
N PHE A 75 26.37 -4.98 6.40
CA PHE A 75 27.23 -4.51 7.50
C PHE A 75 27.50 -5.54 8.60
N ILE A 76 26.71 -6.61 8.70
CA ILE A 76 26.82 -7.57 9.82
C ILE A 76 27.13 -8.99 9.31
N ASN A 77 26.24 -9.57 8.50
CA ASN A 77 26.39 -10.95 8.06
C ASN A 77 25.62 -11.23 6.76
N ASN A 78 26.28 -11.87 5.81
CA ASN A 78 25.72 -12.23 4.51
C ASN A 78 24.50 -13.17 4.59
N ILE A 79 24.26 -13.86 5.72
CA ILE A 79 23.04 -14.67 5.92
C ILE A 79 21.76 -13.85 5.76
N PHE A 80 21.81 -12.55 6.04
CA PHE A 80 20.65 -11.69 5.87
C PHE A 80 20.26 -11.49 4.39
N TYR A 81 21.19 -11.65 3.43
CA TYR A 81 20.83 -11.67 2.01
C TYR A 81 19.87 -12.81 1.68
N LEU A 82 20.10 -14.00 2.25
CA LEU A 82 19.21 -15.15 2.06
C LEU A 82 17.82 -14.84 2.62
N THR A 83 17.74 -14.32 3.84
CA THR A 83 16.45 -13.96 4.46
C THR A 83 15.71 -12.86 3.70
N PHE A 84 16.45 -11.89 3.15
CA PHE A 84 15.91 -10.82 2.32
C PHE A 84 15.32 -11.36 1.03
N ILE A 85 16.06 -12.21 0.31
CA ILE A 85 15.61 -12.82 -0.94
C ILE A 85 14.37 -13.68 -0.70
N ILE A 86 14.37 -14.53 0.34
CA ILE A 86 13.22 -15.37 0.68
C ILE A 86 11.99 -14.50 1.00
N SER A 87 12.15 -13.49 1.86
CA SER A 87 11.06 -12.59 2.24
C SER A 87 10.49 -11.83 1.04
N LEU A 88 11.36 -11.36 0.15
CA LEU A 88 10.99 -10.66 -1.07
C LEU A 88 10.25 -11.59 -2.06
N LEU A 89 10.73 -12.82 -2.25
CA LEU A 89 10.08 -13.79 -3.13
C LEU A 89 8.68 -14.17 -2.63
N ILE A 90 8.54 -14.43 -1.32
CA ILE A 90 7.23 -14.73 -0.72
C ILE A 90 6.27 -13.56 -0.94
N LYS A 91 6.71 -12.32 -0.69
CA LYS A 91 5.92 -11.11 -0.95
C LYS A 91 5.45 -11.05 -2.41
N ILE A 92 6.38 -11.16 -3.35
CA ILE A 92 6.09 -11.09 -4.80
C ILE A 92 5.06 -12.15 -5.19
N ILE A 93 5.25 -13.40 -4.75
CA ILE A 93 4.36 -14.52 -5.10
C ILE A 93 2.95 -14.27 -4.56
N LEU A 94 2.83 -13.92 -3.27
CA LEU A 94 1.52 -13.72 -2.64
C LEU A 94 0.77 -12.53 -3.26
N GLU A 95 1.44 -11.40 -3.49
CA GLU A 95 0.82 -10.24 -4.12
C GLU A 95 0.39 -10.54 -5.57
N TYR A 96 1.22 -11.26 -6.33
CA TYR A 96 0.89 -11.66 -7.69
C TYR A 96 -0.33 -12.60 -7.74
N LEU A 97 -0.42 -13.59 -6.84
CA LEU A 97 -1.56 -14.50 -6.77
C LEU A 97 -2.88 -13.76 -6.49
N ILE A 98 -2.86 -12.82 -5.54
CA ILE A 98 -4.01 -12.00 -5.19
C ILE A 98 -4.43 -11.11 -6.38
N LEU A 99 -3.48 -10.42 -6.99
CA LEU A 99 -3.74 -9.54 -8.15
C LEU A 99 -4.24 -10.33 -9.36
N ARG A 100 -3.66 -11.50 -9.65
CA ARG A 100 -4.09 -12.38 -10.75
C ARG A 100 -5.54 -12.81 -10.57
N LYS A 101 -5.96 -13.14 -9.34
CA LYS A 101 -7.36 -13.48 -9.03
C LYS A 101 -8.29 -12.30 -9.31
N GLY A 102 -7.95 -11.11 -8.82
CA GLY A 102 -8.74 -9.89 -9.05
C GLY A 102 -8.83 -9.51 -10.53
N VAL A 103 -7.72 -9.57 -11.26
CA VAL A 103 -7.66 -9.29 -12.70
C VAL A 103 -8.51 -10.27 -13.49
N LYS A 104 -8.45 -11.58 -13.20
CA LYS A 104 -9.27 -12.58 -13.90
C LYS A 104 -10.77 -12.27 -13.82
N ILE A 105 -11.21 -11.70 -12.70
CA ILE A 105 -12.63 -11.42 -12.43
C ILE A 105 -13.06 -10.08 -13.06
N LEU A 106 -12.28 -9.01 -12.89
CA LEU A 106 -12.73 -7.64 -13.19
C LEU A 106 -11.98 -6.94 -14.33
N PHE A 107 -10.78 -7.38 -14.69
CA PHE A 107 -9.89 -6.57 -15.56
C PHE A 107 -9.29 -7.38 -16.73
N SER A 108 -8.59 -6.67 -17.62
CA SER A 108 -7.80 -7.32 -18.69
C SER A 108 -6.47 -7.84 -18.14
N LYS A 109 -6.04 -9.03 -18.61
CA LYS A 109 -4.73 -9.62 -18.28
C LYS A 109 -3.54 -8.71 -18.59
N LYS A 110 -3.69 -7.77 -19.54
CA LYS A 110 -2.65 -6.77 -19.89
C LYS A 110 -2.21 -5.91 -18.70
N ILE A 111 -3.01 -5.80 -17.64
CA ILE A 111 -2.64 -5.04 -16.43
C ILE A 111 -1.55 -5.76 -15.62
N LEU A 112 -1.46 -7.09 -15.69
CA LEU A 112 -0.50 -7.86 -14.91
C LEU A 112 0.95 -7.60 -15.33
N SER A 113 1.23 -7.17 -16.56
CA SER A 113 2.62 -6.82 -16.95
C SER A 113 3.16 -5.61 -16.19
N LYS A 114 2.29 -4.70 -15.75
CA LYS A 114 2.65 -3.51 -14.97
C LYS A 114 3.00 -3.85 -13.51
N PHE A 115 2.70 -5.08 -13.06
CA PHE A 115 3.00 -5.54 -11.72
C PHE A 115 4.50 -5.43 -11.41
N TRP A 116 5.37 -5.87 -12.31
CA TRP A 116 6.83 -5.90 -12.04
C TRP A 116 7.43 -4.52 -11.77
N ILE A 117 7.01 -3.52 -12.55
CA ILE A 117 7.45 -2.13 -12.34
C ILE A 117 6.87 -1.59 -11.03
N ALA A 118 5.59 -1.87 -10.74
CA ALA A 118 4.95 -1.42 -9.50
C ALA A 118 5.60 -2.07 -8.27
N GLU A 119 5.98 -3.34 -8.38
CA GLU A 119 6.57 -4.15 -7.31
C GLU A 119 7.96 -3.66 -6.93
N LEU A 120 8.79 -3.33 -7.92
CA LEU A 120 10.11 -2.74 -7.69
C LEU A 120 10.02 -1.39 -6.96
N LEU A 121 9.05 -0.56 -7.35
CA LEU A 121 8.83 0.74 -6.71
C LEU A 121 8.12 0.62 -5.35
N HIS A 122 7.52 -0.54 -5.06
CA HIS A 122 6.58 -0.72 -3.94
C HIS A 122 7.23 -0.46 -2.59
N VAL A 123 8.35 -1.13 -2.35
CA VAL A 123 9.09 -1.07 -1.09
C VAL A 123 9.54 0.35 -0.76
N PRO A 124 10.31 1.06 -1.62
CA PRO A 124 10.78 2.40 -1.28
C PRO A 124 9.63 3.40 -1.12
N TYR A 125 8.57 3.33 -1.96
CA TYR A 125 7.49 4.30 -1.84
C TYR A 125 6.67 4.11 -0.55
N ILE A 126 6.43 2.88 -0.10
CA ILE A 126 5.67 2.62 1.14
C ILE A 126 6.40 3.18 2.34
N ILE A 127 7.72 3.01 2.41
CA ILE A 127 8.53 3.56 3.49
C ILE A 127 8.46 5.09 3.51
N ILE A 128 8.70 5.72 2.36
CA ILE A 128 8.64 7.18 2.21
C ILE A 128 7.23 7.72 2.55
N ALA A 129 6.18 7.10 2.02
CA ALA A 129 4.80 7.53 2.25
C ALA A 129 4.35 7.30 3.70
N GLY A 130 4.75 6.17 4.30
CA GLY A 130 4.44 5.83 5.69
C GLY A 130 5.05 6.81 6.67
N ILE A 131 6.38 7.05 6.57
CA ILE A 131 7.10 7.99 7.42
C ILE A 131 6.54 9.40 7.24
N SER A 132 6.47 9.88 5.99
CA SER A 132 6.01 11.25 5.74
C SER A 132 4.54 11.46 6.12
N GLY A 133 3.69 10.45 5.94
CA GLY A 133 2.30 10.50 6.40
C GLY A 133 2.18 10.53 7.91
N ALA A 134 3.00 9.75 8.62
CA ALA A 134 3.07 9.74 10.08
C ALA A 134 3.60 11.05 10.67
N LEU A 135 4.48 11.76 9.95
CA LEU A 135 4.94 13.11 10.33
C LEU A 135 3.86 14.20 10.08
N GLY A 136 2.78 13.87 9.37
CA GLY A 136 1.70 14.80 9.07
C GLY A 136 2.04 15.80 7.95
N ASN A 137 1.16 16.80 7.79
CA ASN A 137 1.32 17.95 6.89
C ASN A 137 1.36 17.59 5.40
N TYR A 138 0.21 17.55 4.73
CA TYR A 138 0.14 17.27 3.29
C TYR A 138 -0.58 18.38 2.52
N GLU A 139 -0.30 18.47 1.23
CA GLU A 139 -0.97 19.39 0.32
C GLU A 139 -2.09 18.66 -0.42
N TRP A 140 -3.31 19.16 -0.34
CA TRP A 140 -4.46 18.53 -1.01
C TRP A 140 -5.35 19.56 -1.70
N LYS A 141 -5.39 19.48 -3.04
CA LYS A 141 -6.12 20.43 -3.89
C LYS A 141 -5.75 21.88 -3.53
N SER A 142 -4.44 22.18 -3.53
CA SER A 142 -3.87 23.49 -3.20
C SER A 142 -4.12 23.98 -1.77
N ARG A 143 -4.56 23.11 -0.85
CA ARG A 143 -4.69 23.42 0.58
C ARG A 143 -3.60 22.73 1.36
N LYS A 144 -2.89 23.49 2.19
CA LYS A 144 -1.99 22.93 3.21
C LYS A 144 -2.84 22.48 4.38
N ILE A 145 -2.84 21.17 4.64
CA ILE A 145 -3.51 20.59 5.80
C ILE A 145 -2.40 20.25 6.77
N ALA A 146 -2.27 21.08 7.80
CA ALA A 146 -1.42 20.79 8.94
C ALA A 146 -2.11 19.77 9.85
N ARG A 147 -1.29 18.96 10.52
CA ARG A 147 -1.76 18.04 11.56
C ARG A 147 -1.97 18.79 12.86
#